data_AF-A0A7K8LNR8-F1
#
_entry.id   AF-A0A7K8LNR8-F1
#
_cell.length_a   1.000
_cell.length_b   1.000
_cell.length_c   1.000
_cell.angle_alpha   90.00
_cell.angle_beta   90.00
_cell.angle_gamma   90.00
#
_symmetry.space_group_name_H-M   'P 1'
#
loop_
_entity.id
_entity.type
_entity.pdbx_description
1 polymer ?
#
loop_
_entity_poly.entity_id
_entity_poly.type
_entity_poly.pdbx_seq_one_letter_code
_entity_poly.pdbx_strand_id
1 'polypeptide(L)' 'MDHSQGRFMRKGVVGDWRDHFSPLQNSLFNRRYQEEMGDSELPARWPMA' A
#
# COMPACT_ATOMS: atom_id res chain seq x y z
N MET A 1 8.11 -16.25 -19.11
CA MET A 1 8.10 -15.04 -18.26
C MET A 1 9.51 -14.49 -18.21
N ASP A 2 9.71 -13.21 -18.51
CA ASP A 2 11.04 -12.60 -18.43
C ASP A 2 11.36 -12.22 -16.99
N HIS A 3 12.29 -12.95 -16.38
CA HIS A 3 12.70 -12.74 -14.99
C HIS A 3 13.68 -11.58 -14.79
N SER A 4 14.18 -10.97 -15.87
CA SER A 4 15.02 -9.77 -15.80
C SER A 4 14.22 -8.53 -15.37
N GLN A 5 12.92 -8.49 -15.68
CA GLN A 5 12.01 -7.40 -15.32
C GLN A 5 11.35 -7.60 -13.95
N GLY A 6 11.51 -8.77 -13.34
CA GLY A 6 10.95 -9.08 -12.04
C GLY A 6 10.69 -10.57 -11.82
N ARG A 7 10.58 -10.96 -10.56
CA ARG A 7 10.22 -12.32 -10.16
C ARG A 7 8.75 -12.37 -9.74
N PHE A 8 8.04 -13.41 -10.16
CA PHE A 8 6.65 -13.66 -9.73
C PHE A 8 6.56 -13.71 -8.20
N MET A 9 7.43 -14.50 -7.57
CA MET A 9 7.70 -14.41 -6.13
C MET A 9 8.70 -13.29 -5.87
N ARG A 10 8.23 -12.05 -5.74
CA ARG A 10 9.10 -10.86 -5.66
C ARG A 10 9.80 -10.68 -4.31
N LYS A 11 9.04 -10.52 -3.22
CA LYS A 11 9.57 -10.33 -1.84
C LYS A 11 8.83 -11.16 -0.78
N GLY A 12 7.50 -11.27 -0.87
CA GLY A 12 6.73 -12.09 0.08
C GLY A 12 6.61 -11.51 1.49
N VAL A 13 6.71 -10.19 1.65
CA VAL A 13 6.64 -9.51 2.95
C VAL A 13 5.54 -8.45 2.98
N VAL A 14 4.86 -8.33 4.11
CA VAL A 14 3.85 -7.28 4.34
C VAL A 14 4.56 -5.96 4.66
N GLY A 15 4.09 -4.87 4.07
CA GLY A 15 4.59 -3.52 4.37
C GLY A 15 5.71 -3.03 3.45
N ASP A 16 6.07 -3.79 2.42
CA ASP A 16 7.04 -3.39 1.39
C ASP A 16 6.64 -2.11 0.64
N TRP A 17 5.35 -1.77 0.63
CA TRP A 17 4.85 -0.52 0.06
C TRP A 17 5.52 0.73 0.66
N ARG A 18 6.01 0.66 1.92
CA ARG A 18 6.70 1.76 2.60
C ARG A 18 8.01 2.17 1.92
N ASP A 19 8.68 1.23 1.26
CA ASP A 19 9.92 1.50 0.52
C ASP A 19 9.66 2.06 -0.89
N HIS A 20 8.41 2.03 -1.35
CA HIS A 20 8.03 2.42 -2.71
C HIS A 20 7.30 3.77 -2.75
N PHE A 21 6.58 4.11 -1.68
CA PHE A 21 5.83 5.37 -1.60
C PHE A 21 6.73 6.47 -1.07
N SER A 22 6.80 7.59 -1.79
CA SER A 22 7.27 8.83 -1.20
C SER A 22 6.31 9.31 -0.09
N PRO A 23 6.77 10.15 0.86
CA PRO A 23 5.90 10.69 1.90
C PRO A 23 4.63 11.37 1.34
N LEU A 24 4.78 12.16 0.26
CA LEU A 24 3.65 12.84 -0.38
C LEU A 24 2.63 11.87 -0.97
N GLN A 25 3.09 10.84 -1.68
CA GLN A 25 2.21 9.81 -2.26
C GLN A 25 1.47 9.04 -1.17
N ASN A 26 2.15 8.74 -0.06
CA ASN A 26 1.54 8.07 1.07
C ASN A 26 0.43 8.94 1.69
N SER A 27 0.67 10.23 1.90
CA SER A 27 -0.34 11.15 2.43
C SER A 27 -1.56 11.29 1.49
N LEU A 28 -1.34 11.38 0.17
CA LEU A 28 -2.43 11.42 -0.80
C LEU A 28 -3.25 10.13 -0.81
N PHE A 29 -2.58 8.98 -0.77
CA PHE A 29 -3.23 7.68 -0.66
C PHE A 29 -4.06 7.59 0.62
N ASN A 30 -3.51 8.05 1.75
CA ASN A 30 -4.18 7.97 3.04
C ASN A 30 -5.46 8.80 3.07
N ARG A 31 -5.41 10.02 2.54
CA ARG A 31 -6.62 10.83 2.35
C ARG A 31 -7.67 10.11 1.50
N ARG A 32 -7.28 9.60 0.34
CA ARG A 32 -8.21 8.96 -0.59
C ARG A 32 -8.82 7.70 0.00
N TYR A 33 -8.03 6.89 0.71
CA TYR A 33 -8.51 5.69 1.37
C TYR A 33 -9.54 6.02 2.46
N GLN A 34 -9.33 7.07 3.25
CA GLN A 34 -10.31 7.50 4.25
C GLN A 34 -11.62 7.99 3.61
N GLU A 35 -11.53 8.75 2.51
CA GLU A 35 -12.72 9.20 1.77
C GLU A 35 -13.56 8.03 1.21
N GLU A 36 -12.91 6.94 0.78
CA GLU A 36 -13.59 5.83 0.12
C GLU A 36 -13.96 4.67 1.05
N MET A 37 -13.19 4.47 2.13
CA MET A 37 -13.33 3.33 3.03
C MET A 37 -13.77 3.73 4.45
N GLY A 38 -13.93 5.02 4.73
CA GLY A 38 -14.25 5.52 6.08
C GLY A 38 -15.56 4.98 6.66
N ASP A 39 -16.55 4.70 5.80
CA ASP A 39 -17.85 4.13 6.20
C ASP A 39 -17.87 2.58 6.13
N SER A 40 -16.74 1.95 5.82
CA SER A 40 -16.65 0.49 5.75
C SER A 40 -16.60 -0.14 7.15
N GLU A 41 -17.35 -1.22 7.36
CA GLU A 41 -17.25 -2.06 8.56
C GLU A 41 -15.94 -2.88 8.59
N LEU A 42 -15.15 -2.87 7.51
CA LEU A 42 -13.88 -3.56 7.45
C LEU A 42 -12.84 -2.81 8.29
N PRO A 43 -12.23 -3.47 9.30
CA PRO A 43 -11.27 -2.79 10.16
C PRO A 43 -10.02 -2.43 9.37
N ALA A 44 -9.65 -1.15 9.43
CA ALA A 44 -8.34 -0.69 8.98
C ALA A 44 -7.28 -1.40 9.81
N ARG A 45 -6.55 -2.28 9.15
CA ARG A 45 -5.61 -3.16 9.80
C ARG A 45 -4.36 -2.37 10.19
N TRP A 46 -3.88 -1.47 9.32
CA TRP A 46 -2.66 -0.69 9.51
C TRP A 46 -2.96 0.80 9.79
N PRO A 47 -2.13 1.48 10.59
CA PRO A 47 -2.33 2.89 10.89
C PRO A 47 -2.16 3.73 9.61
N MET A 48 -3.23 4.42 9.26
CA MET A 48 -3.29 5.40 8.18
C MET A 48 -2.85 6.75 8.75
N ALA A 49 -1.53 6.96 8.87
CA ALA A 49 -0.93 8.19 9.39
C ALA A 49 -0.73 9.25 8.30
#